data_AF-A0A6L4AB95-F1
#
_entry.id   AF-A0A6L4AB95-F1
#
_cell.length_a   1.000
_cell.length_b   1.000
_cell.length_c   1.000
_cell.angle_alpha   90.00
_cell.angle_beta   90.00
_cell.angle_gamma   90.00
#
_symmetry.space_group_name_H-M   'P 1'
#
loop_
_entity.id
_entity.type
_entity.pdbx_description
1 polymer ?
#
loop_
_entity_poly.entity_id
_entity_poly.type
_entity_poly.pdbx_seq_one_letter_code
_entity_poly.pdbx_strand_id
1 'polypeptide(L)'
;MLAAVWFVLSGIFLSRSILITLGLLKGPVLRAFERYGDEEGDYNSLLYLLFWMGMFSVMSGLWLARLSRNVFFPMEFIGVVLLIGSAFAYRKPHIVERIFHYPVWYYELKERTSRSERRRIAYMWLHISRKGKLIYNSSDFA
;
A
#
# COMPACT_ATOMS: atom_id res chain seq x y z
N MET A 1 13.91 20.79 -11.08
CA MET A 1 13.71 20.66 -9.62
C MET A 1 12.45 19.86 -9.29
N LEU A 2 11.28 20.20 -9.85
CA LEU A 2 10.01 19.50 -9.58
C LEU A 2 10.03 17.98 -9.85
N ALA A 3 10.59 17.52 -10.97
CA ALA A 3 10.69 16.09 -11.28
C ALA A 3 11.53 15.28 -10.26
N ALA A 4 12.54 15.92 -9.64
CA ALA A 4 13.33 15.30 -8.59
C ALA A 4 12.49 15.09 -7.31
N VAL A 5 11.70 16.10 -6.95
CA VAL A 5 10.79 16.02 -5.80
C VAL A 5 9.75 14.92 -6.02
N TRP A 6 9.12 14.88 -7.19
CA TRP A 6 8.14 13.83 -7.52
C TRP A 6 8.75 12.43 -7.52
N PHE A 7 9.97 12.28 -8.03
CA PHE A 7 10.69 11.00 -7.99
C PHE A 7 10.91 10.53 -6.54
N VAL A 8 11.46 11.38 -5.68
CA VAL A 8 11.70 11.04 -4.27
C VAL A 8 10.41 10.72 -3.54
N LEU A 9 9.36 11.55 -3.72
CA LEU A 9 8.05 11.30 -3.12
C LEU A 9 7.46 9.97 -3.56
N SER A 10 7.49 9.68 -4.87
CA SER A 10 6.97 8.41 -5.40
C SER A 10 7.71 7.20 -4.81
N GLY A 11 9.03 7.29 -4.60
CA GLY A 11 9.80 6.23 -3.94
C GLY A 11 9.45 6.04 -2.46
N ILE A 12 9.22 7.13 -1.71
CA ILE A 12 8.78 7.06 -0.31
C ILE A 12 7.39 6.42 -0.20
N PHE A 13 6.45 6.81 -1.07
CA PHE A 13 5.11 6.24 -1.04
C PHE A 13 5.06 4.80 -1.56
N LEU A 14 5.89 4.45 -2.54
CA LEU A 14 6.03 3.08 -3.04
C LEU A 14 6.64 2.15 -1.98
N SER A 15 7.71 2.57 -1.31
CA SER A 15 8.27 1.78 -0.20
C SER A 15 7.25 1.59 0.92
N ARG A 16 6.50 2.64 1.27
CA ARG A 16 5.40 2.55 2.23
C ARG A 16 4.31 1.56 1.78
N SER A 17 3.88 1.57 0.52
CA SER A 17 2.85 0.65 0.04
C SER A 17 3.34 -0.80 0.03
N ILE A 18 4.59 -1.03 -0.38
CA ILE A 18 5.24 -2.36 -0.29
C ILE A 18 5.25 -2.87 1.15
N LEU A 19 5.66 -2.04 2.11
CA LEU A 19 5.68 -2.43 3.53
C LEU A 19 4.29 -2.77 4.07
N ILE A 20 3.24 -2.10 3.59
CA ILE A 20 1.85 -2.40 3.96
C ILE A 20 1.41 -3.72 3.35
N THR A 21 1.67 -3.93 2.06
CA THR A 21 1.36 -5.16 1.32
C THR A 21 2.03 -6.38 1.94
N LEU A 22 3.30 -6.25 2.35
CA LEU A 22 4.04 -7.31 3.04
C LEU A 22 3.55 -7.53 4.49
N GLY A 23 2.65 -6.69 5.00
CA GLY A 23 2.14 -6.79 6.37
C GLY A 23 3.07 -6.25 7.45
N LEU A 24 4.26 -5.74 7.09
CA LEU A 24 5.21 -5.14 8.03
C LEU A 24 4.68 -3.85 8.65
N LEU A 25 3.88 -3.09 7.89
CA LEU A 25 3.35 -1.80 8.30
C LEU A 25 1.83 -1.86 8.50
N LYS A 26 1.40 -2.40 9.65
CA LYS A 26 -0.01 -2.59 10.03
C LYS A 26 -0.78 -1.28 10.31
N GLY A 27 -0.07 -0.21 10.68
CA GLY A 27 -0.69 1.02 11.19
C GLY A 27 -1.72 1.69 10.27
N PRO A 28 -1.47 1.88 8.96
CA PRO A 28 -2.42 2.45 8.02
C PRO A 28 -3.66 1.58 7.81
N VAL A 29 -3.49 0.26 7.79
CA VAL A 29 -4.61 -0.68 7.68
C VAL A 29 -5.48 -0.60 8.92
N LEU A 30 -4.88 -0.60 10.11
CA LEU A 30 -5.62 -0.49 11.37
C LEU A 30 -6.32 0.87 11.55
N ARG A 31 -5.77 1.97 11.00
CA ARG A 31 -6.49 3.26 10.92
C ARG A 31 -7.77 3.18 10.10
N ALA A 32 -7.85 2.28 9.11
CA ALA A 32 -9.09 2.09 8.36
C ALA A 32 -10.19 1.51 9.27
N PHE A 33 -9.83 0.63 10.22
CA PHE A 33 -10.77 0.06 11.18
C PHE A 33 -11.22 1.02 12.28
N GLU A 34 -10.45 2.08 12.57
CA GLU A 34 -10.81 3.10 13.58
C GLU A 34 -12.02 3.95 13.14
N ARG A 35 -12.24 4.14 11.83
CA ARG A 35 -13.30 5.02 11.34
C ARG A 35 -14.70 4.49 11.68
N TYR A 36 -15.53 5.37 12.23
CA TYR A 36 -16.95 5.15 12.43
C TYR A 36 -17.71 5.42 11.12
N GLY A 37 -18.37 4.40 10.58
CA GLY A 37 -19.22 4.47 9.39
C GLY A 37 -19.98 3.15 9.22
N ASP A 38 -21.04 3.13 8.43
CA ASP A 38 -21.84 1.91 8.23
C ASP A 38 -21.07 0.84 7.43
N GLU A 39 -20.18 1.27 6.55
CA GLU A 39 -19.28 0.41 5.79
C GLU A 39 -17.89 0.33 6.46
N GLU A 40 -17.38 -0.89 6.67
CA GLU A 40 -15.95 -1.06 6.97
C GLU A 40 -15.17 -0.72 5.70
N GLY A 41 -14.43 0.38 5.71
CA GLY A 41 -13.63 0.77 4.55
C GLY A 41 -12.51 -0.24 4.33
N ASP A 42 -12.66 -1.13 3.34
CA ASP A 42 -11.60 -2.05 2.94
C ASP A 42 -10.39 -1.24 2.44
N TYR A 43 -9.25 -1.42 3.12
CA TYR A 43 -8.04 -0.68 2.79
C TYR A 43 -7.39 -1.23 1.53
N ASN A 44 -7.75 -0.70 0.36
CA ASN A 44 -7.29 -1.22 -0.94
C ASN A 44 -5.78 -0.96 -1.20
N SER A 45 -4.93 -1.82 -0.63
CA SER A 45 -3.47 -1.68 -0.69
C SER A 45 -2.92 -1.84 -2.12
N LEU A 46 -3.53 -2.70 -2.94
CA LEU A 46 -3.14 -2.90 -4.34
C LEU A 46 -3.29 -1.62 -5.15
N LEU A 47 -4.40 -0.89 -4.98
CA LEU A 47 -4.63 0.36 -5.68
C LEU A 47 -3.46 1.33 -5.48
N TYR A 48 -3.07 1.54 -4.22
CA TYR A 48 -1.95 2.40 -3.88
C TYR A 48 -0.62 1.85 -4.39
N LEU A 49 -0.41 0.53 -4.32
CA LEU A 49 0.79 -0.12 -4.85
C LEU A 49 0.94 0.12 -6.35
N LEU A 50 -0.10 -0.15 -7.14
CA LEU A 50 -0.13 0.04 -8.59
C LEU A 50 0.08 1.51 -8.96
N PHE A 51 -0.62 2.41 -8.28
CA PHE A 51 -0.51 3.85 -8.52
C PHE A 51 0.92 4.34 -8.29
N TRP A 52 1.50 4.05 -7.12
CA TRP A 52 2.85 4.53 -6.80
C TRP A 52 3.94 3.82 -7.60
N MET A 53 3.75 2.56 -7.98
CA MET A 53 4.65 1.84 -8.86
C MET A 53 4.62 2.42 -10.27
N GLY A 54 3.44 2.74 -10.79
CA GLY A 54 3.27 3.43 -12.07
C GLY A 54 3.92 4.81 -12.07
N MET A 55 3.64 5.63 -11.05
CA MET A 55 4.27 6.94 -10.89
C MET A 55 5.80 6.84 -10.79
N PHE A 56 6.32 5.89 -10.01
CA PHE A 56 7.76 5.69 -9.88
C PHE A 56 8.40 5.25 -11.21
N SER A 57 7.74 4.38 -11.98
CA SER A 57 8.20 3.92 -13.30
C SER A 57 8.25 5.06 -14.33
N VAL A 58 7.25 5.94 -14.37
CA VAL A 58 7.27 7.12 -15.25
C VAL A 58 8.40 8.07 -14.84
N MET A 59 8.52 8.34 -13.54
CA MET A 59 9.55 9.26 -13.04
C MET A 59 10.97 8.69 -13.23
N SER A 60 11.18 7.39 -13.01
CA SER A 60 12.47 6.73 -13.27
C SER A 60 12.80 6.75 -14.76
N GLY A 61 11.81 6.55 -15.64
CA GLY A 61 11.93 6.71 -17.09
C GLY A 61 12.47 8.08 -17.48
N LEU A 62 11.87 9.17 -16.97
CA LEU A 62 12.32 10.54 -17.22
C LEU A 62 13.77 10.82 -16.77
N TRP A 63 14.19 10.21 -15.66
CA TRP A 63 15.57 10.29 -15.18
C TRP A 63 16.54 9.49 -16.05
N LEU A 64 16.18 8.26 -16.39
CA LEU A 64 16.99 7.35 -17.20
C LEU A 64 17.05 7.75 -18.68
N ALA A 65 16.08 8.53 -19.17
CA ALA A 65 16.08 9.11 -20.51
C ALA A 65 17.33 9.95 -20.80
N ARG A 66 17.93 10.53 -19.75
CA ARG A 66 19.21 11.26 -19.84
C ARG A 66 20.39 10.36 -20.13
N LEU A 67 20.30 9.08 -19.76
CA LEU A 67 21.34 8.08 -19.94
C LEU A 67 21.16 7.31 -21.26
N SER A 68 19.93 6.93 -21.58
CA SER A 68 19.61 6.21 -22.81
C SER A 68 18.15 6.39 -23.21
N ARG A 69 17.93 6.80 -24.46
CA ARG A 69 16.58 6.97 -25.04
C ARG A 69 15.85 5.63 -25.22
N ASN A 70 16.58 4.51 -25.29
CA ASN A 70 16.01 3.18 -25.48
C ASN A 70 15.35 2.64 -24.20
N VAL A 71 15.76 3.12 -23.01
CA VAL A 71 15.19 2.71 -21.72
C VAL A 71 13.95 3.53 -21.36
N PHE A 72 13.84 4.74 -21.90
CA PHE A 72 12.73 5.66 -21.65
C PHE A 72 11.38 5.09 -22.05
N PHE A 73 11.25 4.67 -23.30
CA PHE A 73 9.97 4.21 -23.87
C PHE A 73 9.35 3.00 -23.13
N PRO A 74 10.09 1.90 -22.83
CA PRO A 74 9.50 0.77 -22.10
C PRO A 74 9.12 1.12 -20.66
N MET A 75 9.92 1.93 -19.95
CA MET A 75 9.62 2.35 -18.56
C MET A 75 8.38 3.23 -18.47
N GLU A 76 8.20 4.17 -19.39
CA GLU A 76 6.98 4.98 -19.45
C GLU A 76 5.77 4.13 -19.82
N PHE A 77 5.91 3.24 -20.80
CA PHE A 77 4.82 2.35 -21.20
C PHE A 77 4.33 1.50 -20.03
N ILE A 78 5.25 0.85 -19.31
CA ILE A 78 4.94 0.08 -18.09
C ILE A 78 4.26 0.98 -17.05
N GLY A 79 4.80 2.18 -16.83
CA GLY A 79 4.25 3.13 -15.87
C GLY A 79 2.81 3.54 -16.18
N VAL A 80 2.51 3.86 -17.44
CA VAL A 80 1.17 4.23 -17.91
C VAL A 80 0.20 3.05 -17.77
N VAL A 81 0.61 1.84 -18.15
CA VAL A 81 -0.21 0.63 -17.99
C VAL A 81 -0.56 0.40 -16.52
N LEU A 82 0.40 0.57 -15.60
CA LEU A 82 0.15 0.45 -14.15
C LEU A 82 -0.81 1.53 -13.64
N LEU A 83 -0.70 2.76 -14.11
CA LEU A 83 -1.63 3.84 -13.75
C LEU A 83 -3.05 3.58 -14.25
N ILE A 84 -3.21 3.10 -15.50
CA ILE A 84 -4.51 2.68 -16.03
C ILE A 84 -5.07 1.51 -15.21
N GLY A 85 -4.23 0.54 -14.86
CA GLY A 85 -4.58 -0.56 -13.97
C GLY A 85 -5.07 -0.08 -12.62
N SER A 86 -4.42 0.94 -12.04
CA SER A 86 -4.87 1.55 -10.78
C SER A 86 -6.24 2.23 -10.92
N ALA A 87 -6.50 2.94 -12.03
CA ALA A 87 -7.81 3.54 -12.28
C ALA A 87 -8.91 2.49 -12.44
N PHE A 88 -8.60 1.34 -13.04
CA PHE A 88 -9.52 0.21 -13.13
C PHE A 88 -9.76 -0.43 -11.75
N ALA A 89 -8.71 -0.61 -10.96
CA ALA A 89 -8.78 -1.12 -9.58
C ALA A 89 -9.67 -0.24 -8.69
N TYR A 90 -9.61 1.09 -8.86
CA TYR A 90 -10.46 2.03 -8.14
C TYR A 90 -11.95 1.85 -8.48
N ARG A 91 -12.28 1.56 -9.75
CA ARG A 91 -13.67 1.38 -10.19
C ARG A 91 -14.27 0.02 -9.80
N LYS A 92 -13.45 -1.01 -9.63
CA LYS A 92 -13.90 -2.39 -9.37
C LYS A 92 -13.17 -3.01 -8.17
N PRO A 93 -13.39 -2.51 -6.94
CA PRO A 93 -12.68 -2.97 -5.74
C PRO A 93 -12.89 -4.46 -5.46
N HIS A 94 -14.10 -5.00 -5.70
CA HIS A 94 -14.40 -6.42 -5.45
C HIS A 94 -13.57 -7.39 -6.30
N ILE A 95 -13.17 -6.99 -7.51
CA ILE A 95 -12.30 -7.83 -8.36
C ILE A 95 -10.89 -7.83 -7.82
N VAL A 96 -10.44 -6.67 -7.33
CA VAL A 96 -9.10 -6.49 -6.76
C VAL A 96 -8.90 -7.35 -5.51
N GLU A 97 -9.89 -7.37 -4.61
CA GLU A 97 -9.86 -8.19 -3.40
C GLU A 97 -9.79 -9.69 -3.69
N ARG A 98 -10.30 -10.14 -4.85
CA ARG A 98 -10.26 -11.55 -5.26
C ARG A 98 -8.90 -11.96 -5.80
N ILE A 99 -8.19 -11.03 -6.46
CA ILE A 99 -6.91 -11.30 -7.11
C ILE A 99 -5.76 -11.06 -6.12
N PHE A 100 -5.88 -10.02 -5.29
CA PHE A 100 -4.82 -9.60 -4.40
C PHE A 100 -5.13 -9.96 -2.96
N HIS A 101 -4.31 -10.84 -2.43
CA HIS A 101 -4.47 -11.34 -1.07
C HIS A 101 -3.74 -10.43 -0.10
N TYR A 102 -4.44 -9.99 0.93
CA TYR A 102 -3.83 -9.30 2.06
C TYR A 102 -2.89 -10.25 2.84
N PRO A 103 -1.95 -9.72 3.64
CA PRO A 103 -1.14 -10.55 4.51
C PRO A 103 -2.03 -11.38 5.46
N VAL A 104 -1.56 -12.58 5.81
CA VAL A 104 -2.33 -13.58 6.59
C VAL A 104 -2.95 -13.01 7.87
N TRP A 105 -2.20 -12.19 8.61
CA TRP A 105 -2.67 -11.55 9.84
C TRP A 105 -3.95 -10.73 9.64
N TYR A 106 -4.16 -10.14 8.46
CA TYR A 106 -5.35 -9.36 8.16
C TYR A 106 -6.59 -10.25 8.09
N TYR A 107 -6.48 -11.39 7.41
CA TYR A 107 -7.55 -12.37 7.31
C TYR A 107 -7.84 -13.01 8.67
N GLU A 108 -6.80 -13.42 9.40
CA GLU A 108 -6.97 -13.98 10.75
C GLU A 108 -7.64 -12.99 11.69
N LEU A 109 -7.26 -11.71 11.65
CA LEU A 109 -7.92 -10.65 12.41
C LEU A 109 -9.39 -10.53 12.01
N LYS A 110 -9.70 -10.53 10.70
CA LYS A 110 -11.08 -10.38 10.21
C LYS A 110 -11.97 -11.58 10.54
N GLU A 111 -11.41 -12.79 10.54
CA GLU A 111 -12.11 -14.05 10.79
C GLU A 111 -12.31 -14.31 12.30
N ARG A 112 -11.30 -14.02 13.13
CA ARG A 112 -11.31 -14.37 14.56
C ARG A 112 -11.88 -13.30 15.47
N THR A 113 -12.09 -12.08 14.98
CA THR A 113 -12.55 -10.96 15.82
C THR A 113 -13.77 -10.28 15.25
N SER A 114 -14.67 -9.89 16.16
CA SER A 114 -15.82 -9.06 15.85
C SER A 114 -15.39 -7.64 15.47
N ARG A 115 -16.32 -6.90 14.87
CA ARG A 115 -16.12 -5.49 14.48
C ARG A 115 -15.67 -4.61 15.66
N SER A 116 -16.25 -4.80 16.85
CA SER A 116 -15.89 -4.03 18.05
C SER A 116 -14.49 -4.39 18.56
N GLU A 117 -14.11 -5.67 18.51
CA GLU A 117 -12.78 -6.13 18.89
C GLU A 117 -11.70 -5.62 17.93
N ARG A 118 -11.94 -5.66 16.61
CA ARG A 118 -11.02 -5.07 15.61
C ARG A 118 -10.74 -3.60 15.89
N ARG A 119 -11.78 -2.83 16.23
CA ARG A 119 -11.66 -1.41 16.61
C ARG A 119 -10.80 -1.23 17.85
N ARG A 120 -11.03 -2.03 18.89
CA ARG A 120 -10.24 -1.97 20.13
C ARG A 120 -8.77 -2.30 19.86
N ILE A 121 -8.51 -3.34 19.07
CA ILE A 121 -7.16 -3.74 18.67
C ILE A 121 -6.49 -2.62 17.86
N ALA A 122 -7.20 -2.05 16.88
CA ALA A 122 -6.71 -0.93 16.09
C ALA A 122 -6.36 0.27 16.97
N TYR A 123 -7.26 0.67 17.87
CA TYR A 123 -7.03 1.76 18.81
C TYR A 123 -5.81 1.50 19.69
N MET A 124 -5.73 0.31 20.30
CA MET A 124 -4.57 -0.08 21.11
C MET A 124 -3.27 -0.01 20.30
N TRP A 125 -3.25 -0.62 19.11
CA TRP A 125 -2.09 -0.61 18.24
C TRP A 125 -1.63 0.80 17.88
N LEU A 126 -2.56 1.71 17.58
CA LEU A 126 -2.21 3.07 17.20
C LEU A 126 -1.52 3.82 18.34
N HIS A 127 -1.92 3.58 19.57
CA HIS A 127 -1.37 4.20 20.78
C HIS A 127 -0.10 3.53 21.33
N ILE A 128 0.25 2.32 20.90
CA ILE A 128 1.50 1.67 21.28
C ILE A 128 2.72 2.48 20.77
N SER A 129 3.74 2.59 21.63
CA SER A 129 5.01 3.25 21.31
C SER A 129 5.72 2.57 20.13
N ARG A 130 6.58 3.30 19.41
CA ARG A 130 7.31 2.72 18.26
C ARG A 130 8.11 1.46 18.62
N LYS A 131 8.69 1.42 19.82
CA LYS A 131 9.43 0.26 20.35
C LYS A 131 8.52 -0.95 20.56
N GLY A 132 7.33 -0.73 21.15
CA GLY A 132 6.35 -1.80 21.34
C GLY A 132 5.91 -2.42 20.01
N LYS A 133 5.65 -1.59 18.99
CA LYS A 133 5.27 -2.06 17.65
C LYS A 133 6.33 -2.97 17.02
N LEU A 134 7.62 -2.67 17.22
CA LEU A 134 8.72 -3.51 16.71
C LEU A 134 8.74 -4.89 17.38
N ILE A 135 8.55 -4.93 18.69
CA ILE A 135 8.52 -6.18 19.46
C ILE A 135 7.36 -7.07 18.98
N TYR A 136 6.15 -6.51 18.88
CA TYR A 136 4.98 -7.26 18.40
C TYR A 136 5.09 -7.69 16.94
N ASN A 137 5.77 -6.92 16.08
CA ASN A 137 6.02 -7.34 14.70
C ASN A 137 7.07 -8.46 14.62
N SER A 138 8.04 -8.51 15.54
CA SER A 138 9.07 -9.57 15.54
C SER A 138 8.53 -10.94 15.96
N SER A 139 7.46 -10.96 16.78
CA SER A 139 6.80 -12.20 17.22
C SER A 139 5.88 -12.84 16.17
N ASP A 140 5.59 -12.17 15.05
CA ASP A 140 4.77 -12.73 13.96
C ASP A 140 5.57 -13.66 13.02
N PHE A 141 6.91 -13.57 13.05
CA PHE A 141 7.81 -14.33 12.17
C PHE A 141 8.56 -15.46 12.89
N ALA A 142 8.28 -15.69 14.17
CA ALA A 142 8.86 -16.74 15.00
C ALA A 142 7.88 -17.90 15.14
#